data_AF-A0A7L0WWJ3-F1
#
_entry.id   AF-A0A7L0WWJ3-F1
#
_cell.length_a   1.000
_cell.length_b   1.000
_cell.length_c   1.000
_cell.angle_alpha   90.00
_cell.angle_beta   90.00
_cell.angle_gamma   90.00
#
_symmetry.space_group_name_H-M   'P 1'
#
loop_
_entity.id
_entity.type
_entity.pdbx_description
1 polymer ?
#
loop_
_entity_poly.entity_id
_entity_poly.type
_entity_poly.pdbx_seq_one_letter_code
_entity_poly.pdbx_strand_id
1 'polypeptide(L)'
;YLEQISELSFSEEAQLKKFNCLKAYNLQQEMRSLRTRRGSGLCRPVTPTPAGNILLLAGHEASSSDKLMLIDFEYSSYNYRGFDIGNHFCEWVYNYTHDSWPFYKASPENYPSRQQQLHFIRHYLSEDSGRHGDTTHEEQARIEEEMLTEINRFALASHFFWGLWSILQAKISTIEFGYL
;
A
#
# COMPACT_ATOMS: atom_id res chain seq x y z
N TYR A 1 14.74 -3.88 8.32
CA TYR A 1 13.72 -3.48 9.30
C TYR A 1 13.72 -4.30 10.58
N LEU A 2 13.30 -5.57 10.62
CA LEU A 2 13.12 -6.28 11.90
C LEU A 2 14.38 -6.33 12.80
N GLU A 3 15.55 -6.55 12.21
CA GLU A 3 16.82 -6.58 12.94
C GLU A 3 17.14 -5.20 13.55
N GLN A 4 17.09 -4.15 12.72
CA GLN A 4 17.24 -2.75 13.16
C GLN A 4 16.25 -2.38 14.28
N ILE A 5 14.97 -2.77 14.12
CA ILE A 5 13.91 -2.51 15.11
C ILE A 5 14.21 -3.19 16.44
N SER A 6 14.82 -4.38 16.44
CA SER A 6 15.14 -5.09 17.68
C SER A 6 16.13 -4.31 18.55
N GLU A 7 17.05 -3.58 17.92
CA GLU A 7 18.11 -2.78 18.54
C GLU A 7 17.66 -1.36 18.94
N LEU A 8 16.46 -0.93 18.54
CA LEU A 8 15.95 0.40 18.85
C LEU A 8 15.68 0.59 20.36
N SER A 9 15.98 1.81 20.81
CA SER A 9 15.61 2.32 22.14
C SER A 9 15.12 3.77 22.02
N PHE A 10 14.17 4.15 22.87
CA PHE A 10 13.58 5.49 22.93
C PHE A 10 13.86 6.11 24.30
N SER A 11 14.24 7.39 24.32
CA SER A 11 14.51 8.15 25.55
C SER A 11 13.23 8.72 26.16
N GLU A 12 12.22 9.00 25.34
CA GLU A 12 10.93 9.50 25.83
C GLU A 12 10.05 8.37 26.33
N GLU A 13 9.50 8.52 27.54
CA GLU A 13 8.70 7.50 28.21
C GLU A 13 7.44 7.12 27.41
N ALA A 14 6.77 8.10 26.81
CA ALA A 14 5.56 7.87 26.00
C ALA A 14 5.84 7.03 24.75
N GLN A 15 6.94 7.32 24.04
CA GLN A 15 7.39 6.56 22.87
C GLN A 15 7.85 5.16 23.28
N LEU A 16 8.60 5.04 24.38
CA LEU A 16 9.06 3.76 24.91
C LEU A 16 7.88 2.85 25.28
N LYS A 17 6.82 3.39 25.88
CA LYS A 17 5.60 2.64 26.22
C LYS A 17 4.91 2.09 24.98
N LYS A 18 4.70 2.93 23.96
CA LYS A 18 4.12 2.52 22.66
C LYS A 18 4.98 1.44 21.99
N PHE A 19 6.29 1.66 21.96
CA PHE A 19 7.23 0.72 21.36
C PHE A 19 7.27 -0.63 22.09
N ASN A 20 7.17 -0.65 23.42
CA ASN A 20 7.08 -1.89 24.19
C ASN A 20 5.79 -2.66 23.89
N CYS A 21 4.66 -1.96 23.69
CA CYS A 21 3.43 -2.61 23.21
C CYS A 21 3.63 -3.24 21.82
N LEU A 22 4.33 -2.57 20.91
CA LEU A 22 4.65 -3.11 19.58
C LEU A 22 5.60 -4.32 19.66
N LYS A 23 6.60 -4.29 20.55
CA LYS A 23 7.52 -5.41 20.81
C LYS A 23 6.83 -6.63 21.41
N ALA A 24 5.66 -6.47 22.05
CA ALA A 24 4.88 -7.59 22.56
C ALA A 24 4.30 -8.47 21.43
N TYR A 25 4.15 -7.94 20.21
CA TYR A 25 3.76 -8.73 19.05
C TYR A 25 4.94 -9.49 18.47
N ASN A 26 4.71 -10.73 18.02
CA ASN A 26 5.72 -11.54 17.35
C ASN A 26 5.83 -11.15 15.86
N LEU A 27 6.44 -10.00 15.58
CA LEU A 27 6.60 -9.46 14.22
C LEU A 27 7.34 -10.44 13.28
N GLN A 28 8.27 -11.24 13.81
CA GLN A 28 8.95 -12.26 13.01
C GLN A 28 8.00 -13.38 12.55
N GLN A 29 7.11 -13.83 13.43
CA GLN A 29 6.09 -14.82 13.08
C GLN A 29 5.07 -14.26 12.11
N GLU A 30 4.64 -13.01 12.28
CA GLU A 30 3.74 -12.33 11.33
C GLU A 30 4.36 -12.21 9.94
N MET A 31 5.65 -11.84 9.85
CA MET A 31 6.35 -11.83 8.57
C MET A 31 6.41 -13.22 7.92
N ARG A 32 6.61 -14.29 8.70
CA ARG A 32 6.57 -15.67 8.18
C ARG A 32 5.16 -16.03 7.67
N SER A 33 4.12 -15.67 8.41
CA SER A 33 2.71 -15.88 8.03
C SER A 33 2.35 -15.16 6.73
N LEU A 34 2.80 -13.91 6.55
CA LEU A 34 2.59 -13.18 5.29
C LEU A 34 3.33 -13.82 4.12
N ARG A 35 4.57 -14.29 4.33
CA ARG A 35 5.35 -14.97 3.30
C ARG A 35 4.75 -16.29 2.85
N THR A 36 4.12 -17.06 3.74
CA THR A 36 3.46 -18.34 3.36
C THR A 36 2.15 -18.13 2.61
N ARG A 37 1.47 -16.99 2.82
CA ARG A 37 0.24 -16.62 2.10
C ARG A 37 0.50 -16.03 0.70
N ARG A 38 1.77 -15.87 0.32
CA ARG A 38 2.17 -15.39 -0.99
C ARG A 38 1.76 -16.40 -2.07
N GLY A 39 0.80 -16.02 -2.91
CA GLY A 39 0.42 -16.81 -4.09
C GLY A 39 1.52 -16.81 -5.16
N SER A 40 1.33 -17.61 -6.22
CA SER A 40 2.26 -17.75 -7.35
C SER A 40 2.18 -16.60 -8.38
N GLY A 41 1.83 -15.38 -7.93
CA GLY A 41 1.65 -14.23 -8.82
C GLY A 41 2.96 -13.79 -9.48
N LEU A 42 2.86 -13.26 -10.70
CA LEU A 42 4.00 -12.76 -11.47
C LEU A 42 4.58 -11.50 -10.82
N CYS A 43 5.90 -11.43 -10.62
CA CYS A 43 6.58 -10.19 -10.25
C CYS A 43 6.75 -9.30 -11.49
N ARG A 44 6.43 -8.01 -11.37
CA ARG A 44 6.66 -6.98 -12.39
C ARG A 44 7.37 -5.79 -11.75
N PRO A 45 8.02 -4.89 -12.51
CA PRO A 45 8.43 -3.59 -11.97
C PRO A 45 7.20 -2.90 -11.41
N VAL A 46 7.26 -2.50 -10.14
CA VAL A 46 6.13 -2.01 -9.35
C VAL A 46 6.62 -0.82 -8.53
N THR A 47 5.77 0.19 -8.43
CA THR A 47 6.12 1.49 -7.87
C THR A 47 5.11 1.81 -6.77
N PRO A 48 5.42 1.53 -5.49
CA PRO A 48 4.49 1.84 -4.40
C PRO A 48 4.15 3.32 -4.48
N THR A 49 2.88 3.64 -4.71
CA THR A 49 2.43 5.01 -5.01
C THR A 49 1.50 5.51 -3.91
N PRO A 50 2.05 6.24 -2.91
CA PRO A 50 1.27 7.12 -2.06
C PRO A 50 0.46 8.12 -2.89
N ALA A 51 -0.66 8.61 -2.36
CA ALA A 51 -1.50 9.59 -3.07
C ALA A 51 -0.73 10.87 -3.45
N GLY A 52 0.29 11.25 -2.68
CA GLY A 52 1.18 12.39 -2.98
C GLY A 52 2.04 12.22 -4.23
N ASN A 53 2.15 10.99 -4.76
CA ASN A 53 3.02 10.66 -5.90
C ASN A 53 2.25 10.61 -7.22
N ILE A 54 1.02 11.13 -7.26
CA ILE A 54 0.17 11.20 -8.46
C ILE A 54 -0.14 12.67 -8.76
N LEU A 55 0.45 13.20 -9.83
CA LEU A 55 0.24 14.59 -10.26
C LEU A 55 -0.87 14.69 -11.30
N LEU A 56 -1.71 15.72 -11.17
CA LEU A 56 -2.57 16.20 -12.25
C LEU A 56 -1.77 17.17 -13.14
N LEU A 57 -1.65 16.86 -14.44
CA LEU A 57 -0.90 17.64 -15.40
C LEU A 57 -1.68 18.92 -15.78
N ALA A 58 -1.07 20.08 -15.52
CA ALA A 58 -1.65 21.37 -15.85
C ALA A 58 -1.95 21.48 -17.35
N GLY A 59 -3.13 22.00 -17.71
CA GLY A 59 -3.58 22.13 -19.10
C GLY A 59 -4.18 20.86 -19.70
N HIS A 60 -4.11 19.71 -19.02
CA HIS A 60 -4.73 18.45 -19.43
C HIS A 60 -6.02 18.13 -18.65
N GLU A 61 -6.55 19.09 -17.88
CA GLU A 61 -7.72 18.91 -17.01
C GLU A 61 -8.98 18.47 -17.76
N ALA A 62 -9.17 19.00 -18.97
CA ALA A 62 -10.29 18.64 -19.86
C ALA A 62 -10.05 17.34 -20.66
N SER A 63 -8.85 16.76 -20.59
CA SER A 63 -8.55 15.51 -21.28
C SER A 63 -9.21 14.31 -20.60
N SER A 64 -9.78 13.42 -21.39
CA SER A 64 -10.38 12.17 -20.90
C SER A 64 -9.33 11.11 -20.55
N SER A 65 -8.12 11.21 -21.11
CA SER A 65 -6.96 10.33 -20.84
C SER A 65 -5.69 11.16 -20.60
N ASP A 66 -4.64 10.54 -20.07
CA ASP A 66 -3.28 11.11 -20.01
C ASP A 66 -3.14 12.44 -19.24
N LYS A 67 -3.97 12.62 -18.20
CA LYS A 67 -3.90 13.78 -17.32
C LYS A 67 -3.15 13.53 -16.01
N LEU A 68 -2.81 12.28 -15.72
CA LEU A 68 -2.15 11.88 -14.48
C LEU A 68 -0.72 11.44 -14.76
N MET A 69 0.19 11.76 -13.86
CA MET A 69 1.59 11.32 -13.91
C MET A 69 2.04 10.79 -12.56
N LEU A 70 2.64 9.60 -12.56
CA LEU A 70 3.28 9.03 -11.38
C LEU A 70 4.69 9.61 -11.25
N ILE A 71 5.07 9.99 -10.03
CA ILE A 71 6.38 10.55 -9.69
C ILE A 71 7.00 9.83 -8.47
N ASP A 72 8.20 10.24 -8.07
CA ASP A 72 8.88 9.81 -6.84
C ASP A 72 8.99 8.28 -6.68
N PHE A 73 9.82 7.70 -7.55
CA PHE A 73 10.05 6.25 -7.68
C PHE A 73 11.04 5.67 -6.65
N GLU A 74 11.24 6.31 -5.50
CA GLU A 74 12.29 5.94 -4.52
C GLU A 74 12.16 4.53 -3.92
N TYR A 75 10.93 4.02 -3.78
CA TYR A 75 10.65 2.65 -3.31
C TYR A 75 10.37 1.66 -4.46
N SER A 76 10.63 2.05 -5.69
CA SER A 76 10.33 1.23 -6.86
C SER A 76 11.27 0.04 -6.98
N SER A 77 10.70 -1.12 -7.25
CA SER A 77 11.46 -2.36 -7.43
C SER A 77 10.64 -3.39 -8.20
N TYR A 78 11.25 -4.52 -8.57
CA TYR A 78 10.45 -5.66 -9.00
C TYR A 78 9.68 -6.22 -7.81
N ASN A 79 8.35 -6.22 -7.91
CA ASN A 79 7.46 -6.69 -6.86
C ASN A 79 6.19 -7.33 -7.43
N TYR A 80 5.34 -7.89 -6.57
CA TYR A 80 4.06 -8.44 -6.97
C TYR A 80 3.07 -7.31 -7.27
N ARG A 81 2.33 -7.41 -8.38
CA ARG A 81 1.29 -6.42 -8.73
C ARG A 81 0.26 -6.24 -7.62
N GLY A 82 -0.08 -7.32 -6.89
CA GLY A 82 -0.99 -7.26 -5.76
C GLY A 82 -0.51 -6.32 -4.66
N PHE A 83 0.81 -6.17 -4.46
CA PHE A 83 1.37 -5.19 -3.53
C PHE A 83 1.13 -3.77 -3.98
N ASP A 84 1.31 -3.47 -5.27
CA ASP A 84 1.12 -2.11 -5.77
C ASP A 84 -0.33 -1.66 -5.59
N ILE A 85 -1.25 -2.49 -6.11
CA ILE A 85 -2.68 -2.18 -6.08
C ILE A 85 -3.21 -2.24 -4.64
N GLY A 86 -2.76 -3.22 -3.86
CA GLY A 86 -3.13 -3.34 -2.45
C GLY A 86 -2.66 -2.15 -1.62
N ASN A 87 -1.44 -1.69 -1.88
CA ASN A 87 -0.91 -0.47 -1.27
C ASN A 87 -1.74 0.74 -1.66
N HIS A 88 -2.01 0.91 -2.95
CA HIS A 88 -2.85 2.01 -3.45
C HIS A 88 -4.22 2.03 -2.77
N PHE A 89 -4.85 0.88 -2.54
CA PHE A 89 -6.12 0.81 -1.81
C PHE A 89 -5.97 1.12 -0.31
N CYS A 90 -4.86 0.73 0.32
CA CYS A 90 -4.56 1.14 1.69
C CYS A 90 -4.45 2.67 1.82
N GLU A 91 -3.89 3.37 0.83
CA GLU A 91 -3.76 4.84 0.84
C GLU A 91 -5.10 5.58 0.93
N TRP A 92 -6.21 4.97 0.49
CA TRP A 92 -7.54 5.60 0.60
C TRP A 92 -7.98 5.79 2.05
N VAL A 93 -7.41 5.02 2.97
CA VAL A 93 -7.67 5.10 4.41
C VAL A 93 -6.95 6.29 5.04
N TYR A 94 -5.82 6.72 4.49
CA TYR A 94 -4.91 7.67 5.14
C TYR A 94 -4.97 9.05 4.48
N ASN A 95 -5.30 10.06 5.26
CA ASN A 95 -5.20 11.46 4.86
C ASN A 95 -3.99 12.11 5.54
N TYR A 96 -2.99 12.50 4.75
CA TYR A 96 -1.75 13.16 5.20
C TYR A 96 -1.79 14.69 5.16
N THR A 97 -2.91 15.30 4.76
CA THR A 97 -3.09 16.77 4.80
C THR A 97 -3.64 17.26 6.13
N HIS A 98 -3.63 16.41 7.16
CA HIS A 98 -4.14 16.78 8.48
C HIS A 98 -3.16 17.73 9.17
N ASP A 99 -3.65 18.90 9.57
CA ASP A 99 -2.86 20.05 10.05
C ASP A 99 -2.48 19.97 11.54
N SER A 100 -3.03 19.00 12.27
CA SER A 100 -2.73 18.77 13.68
C SER A 100 -2.12 17.39 13.92
N TRP A 101 -1.32 17.27 14.99
CA TRP A 101 -0.77 16.00 15.48
C TRP A 101 -1.85 14.89 15.47
N PRO A 102 -1.59 13.69 14.90
CA PRO A 102 -0.28 13.15 14.46
C PRO A 102 0.12 13.50 13.01
N PHE A 103 -0.48 14.53 12.40
CA PHE A 103 -0.29 14.97 11.01
C PHE A 103 -0.79 13.98 9.96
N TYR A 104 -1.62 13.03 10.38
CA TYR A 104 -2.43 12.20 9.50
C TYR A 104 -3.74 11.82 10.19
N LYS A 105 -4.72 11.42 9.39
CA LYS A 105 -5.98 10.82 9.86
C LYS A 105 -6.22 9.50 9.13
N ALA A 106 -6.47 8.44 9.88
CA ALA A 106 -6.90 7.16 9.34
C ALA A 106 -8.42 7.03 9.45
N SER A 107 -9.09 6.77 8.33
CA SER A 107 -10.53 6.52 8.23
C SER A 107 -10.74 5.17 7.53
N PRO A 108 -10.74 4.04 8.28
CA PRO A 108 -10.88 2.70 7.71
C PRO A 108 -12.13 2.52 6.84
N GLU A 109 -13.19 3.29 7.11
CA GLU A 109 -14.42 3.37 6.33
C GLU A 109 -14.21 3.83 4.88
N ASN A 110 -13.08 4.47 4.57
CA ASN A 110 -12.73 4.93 3.22
C ASN A 110 -12.03 3.87 2.36
N TYR A 111 -11.67 2.71 2.93
CA TYR A 111 -11.10 1.62 2.14
C TYR A 111 -12.06 1.27 0.99
N PRO A 112 -11.57 1.09 -0.26
CA PRO A 112 -12.45 0.97 -1.41
C PRO A 112 -13.39 -0.22 -1.26
N SER A 113 -14.68 0.01 -1.50
CA SER A 113 -15.69 -1.05 -1.54
C SER A 113 -15.35 -2.08 -2.62
N ARG A 114 -15.89 -3.30 -2.51
CA ARG A 114 -15.70 -4.34 -3.54
C ARG A 114 -16.05 -3.84 -4.95
N GLN A 115 -17.07 -3.00 -5.09
CA GLN A 115 -17.45 -2.41 -6.37
C GLN A 115 -16.35 -1.48 -6.92
N GLN A 116 -15.76 -0.62 -6.07
CA GLN A 116 -14.67 0.27 -6.46
C GLN A 116 -13.39 -0.52 -6.81
N GLN A 117 -13.07 -1.55 -6.02
CA GLN A 117 -11.94 -2.44 -6.31
C GLN A 117 -12.11 -3.13 -7.66
N LEU A 118 -13.29 -3.70 -7.94
CA LEU A 118 -13.59 -4.33 -9.24
C LEU A 118 -13.54 -3.33 -10.40
N HIS A 119 -14.03 -2.11 -10.18
CA HIS A 119 -13.93 -1.05 -11.19
C HIS A 119 -12.47 -0.78 -11.55
N PHE A 120 -11.60 -0.60 -10.56
CA PHE A 120 -10.16 -0.43 -10.78
C PHE A 120 -9.54 -1.64 -11.50
N ILE A 121 -9.81 -2.86 -11.01
CA ILE A 121 -9.29 -4.11 -11.58
C ILE A 121 -9.65 -4.26 -13.05
N ARG A 122 -10.90 -3.97 -13.43
CA ARG A 122 -11.35 -4.08 -14.83
C ARG A 122 -10.59 -3.14 -15.75
N HIS A 123 -10.38 -1.89 -15.33
CA HIS A 123 -9.59 -0.93 -16.09
C HIS A 123 -8.11 -1.31 -16.14
N TYR A 124 -7.54 -1.79 -15.03
CA TYR A 124 -6.16 -2.28 -15.01
C TYR A 124 -5.97 -3.46 -15.99
N LEU A 125 -6.88 -4.43 -15.99
CA LEU A 125 -6.82 -5.58 -16.88
C LEU A 125 -7.05 -5.20 -18.34
N SER A 126 -7.94 -4.24 -18.64
CA SER A 126 -8.18 -3.81 -20.02
C SER A 126 -6.94 -3.20 -20.66
N GLU A 127 -6.15 -2.43 -19.89
CA GLU A 127 -4.89 -1.85 -20.37
C GLU A 127 -3.79 -2.90 -20.54
N ASP A 128 -3.65 -3.88 -19.63
CA ASP A 128 -2.60 -4.90 -19.71
C ASP A 128 -2.84 -5.92 -20.84
N SER A 129 -4.11 -6.19 -21.17
CA SER A 129 -4.47 -7.28 -22.08
C SER A 129 -4.15 -6.95 -23.54
N GLY A 130 -4.19 -5.68 -23.97
CA GLY A 130 -4.08 -5.25 -25.37
C GLY A 130 -5.05 -5.92 -26.37
N ARG A 131 -5.90 -6.84 -25.88
CA ARG A 131 -6.76 -7.76 -26.62
C ARG A 131 -8.14 -7.67 -26.02
N HIS A 132 -8.97 -6.85 -26.63
CA HIS A 132 -10.41 -6.96 -26.46
C HIS A 132 -10.88 -8.24 -27.14
N GLY A 133 -11.60 -9.11 -26.41
CA GLY A 133 -12.71 -9.83 -27.04
C GLY A 133 -12.88 -11.34 -26.81
N ASP A 134 -11.91 -12.09 -26.24
CA ASP A 134 -12.03 -13.57 -26.22
C ASP A 134 -12.33 -14.20 -24.85
N THR A 135 -12.47 -13.41 -23.79
CA THR A 135 -12.71 -13.92 -22.43
C THR A 135 -14.22 -14.04 -22.14
N THR A 136 -14.68 -15.22 -21.73
CA THR A 136 -16.09 -15.41 -21.34
C THR A 136 -16.42 -14.65 -20.05
N HIS A 137 -17.71 -14.37 -19.80
CA HIS A 137 -18.14 -13.73 -18.56
C HIS A 137 -17.71 -14.51 -17.30
N GLU A 138 -17.74 -15.85 -17.36
CA GLU A 138 -17.32 -16.71 -16.25
C GLU A 138 -15.81 -16.63 -16.00
N GLU A 139 -15.02 -16.63 -17.07
CA GLU A 139 -13.57 -16.50 -16.99
C GLU A 139 -13.17 -15.13 -16.44
N GLN A 140 -13.82 -14.06 -16.91
CA GLN A 140 -13.61 -12.70 -16.42
C GLN A 140 -13.93 -12.59 -14.92
N ALA A 141 -15.06 -13.16 -14.48
CA ALA A 141 -15.43 -13.18 -13.07
C ALA A 141 -14.41 -13.96 -12.21
N ARG A 142 -13.87 -15.08 -12.73
CA ARG A 142 -12.82 -15.85 -12.05
C ARG A 142 -11.53 -15.04 -11.90
N ILE A 143 -11.08 -14.39 -12.97
CA ILE A 143 -9.88 -13.54 -12.96
C ILE A 143 -10.03 -12.38 -11.98
N GLU A 144 -11.20 -11.72 -11.98
CA GLU A 144 -11.51 -10.64 -11.05
C GLU A 144 -11.43 -11.09 -9.59
N GLU A 145 -11.96 -12.26 -9.26
CA GLU A 145 -11.98 -12.76 -7.89
C GLU A 145 -10.62 -13.26 -7.40
N GLU A 146 -9.85 -13.87 -8.29
CA GLU A 146 -8.45 -14.23 -8.04
C GLU A 146 -7.61 -12.98 -7.77
N MET A 147 -7.79 -11.93 -8.58
CA MET A 147 -7.08 -10.66 -8.41
C MET A 147 -7.49 -9.94 -7.12
N LEU A 148 -8.78 -9.90 -6.77
CA LEU A 148 -9.25 -9.37 -5.48
C LEU A 148 -8.59 -10.10 -4.31
N THR A 149 -8.51 -11.43 -4.38
CA THR A 149 -7.86 -12.23 -3.32
C THR A 149 -6.37 -11.95 -3.24
N GLU A 150 -5.69 -11.82 -4.38
CA GLU A 150 -4.28 -11.43 -4.47
C GLU A 150 -4.05 -10.07 -3.79
N ILE A 151 -4.79 -9.04 -4.23
CA ILE A 151 -4.68 -7.66 -3.76
C ILE A 151 -4.90 -7.56 -2.26
N ASN A 152 -5.99 -8.15 -1.74
CA ASN A 152 -6.31 -8.04 -0.32
C ASN A 152 -5.29 -8.78 0.57
N ARG A 153 -4.64 -9.85 0.09
CA ARG A 153 -3.52 -10.48 0.82
C ARG A 153 -2.32 -9.55 0.89
N PHE A 154 -2.02 -8.84 -0.19
CA PHE A 154 -0.89 -7.93 -0.24
C PHE A 154 -1.17 -6.58 0.45
N ALA A 155 -2.42 -6.16 0.60
CA ALA A 155 -2.81 -5.04 1.47
C ALA A 155 -2.34 -5.27 2.92
N LEU A 156 -2.45 -6.51 3.43
CA LEU A 156 -1.88 -6.89 4.73
C LEU A 156 -0.36 -6.72 4.77
N ALA A 157 0.32 -7.08 3.68
CA ALA A 157 1.76 -6.91 3.56
C ALA A 157 2.16 -5.42 3.48
N SER A 158 1.35 -4.57 2.83
CA SER A 158 1.53 -3.11 2.81
C SER A 158 1.46 -2.53 4.22
N HIS A 159 0.38 -2.82 4.98
CA HIS A 159 0.26 -2.37 6.37
C HIS A 159 1.44 -2.81 7.22
N PHE A 160 1.88 -4.07 7.07
CA PHE A 160 3.03 -4.59 7.80
C PHE A 160 4.33 -3.87 7.41
N PHE A 161 4.58 -3.68 6.10
CA PHE A 161 5.77 -3.01 5.60
C PHE A 161 5.86 -1.57 6.09
N TRP A 162 4.81 -0.77 5.90
CA TRP A 162 4.79 0.64 6.32
C TRP A 162 4.73 0.82 7.83
N GLY A 163 4.12 -0.12 8.56
CA GLY A 163 4.20 -0.15 10.02
C GLY A 163 5.63 -0.32 10.53
N LEU A 164 6.38 -1.28 9.97
CA LEU A 164 7.80 -1.45 10.31
C LEU A 164 8.65 -0.24 9.90
N TRP A 165 8.41 0.31 8.71
CA TRP A 165 9.07 1.54 8.26
C TRP A 165 8.81 2.69 9.24
N SER A 166 7.56 2.88 9.67
CA SER A 166 7.17 3.96 10.58
C SER A 166 7.87 3.83 11.93
N ILE A 167 7.94 2.62 12.50
CA ILE A 167 8.68 2.37 13.76
C ILE A 167 10.15 2.78 13.63
N LEU A 168 10.79 2.49 12.50
CA LEU A 168 12.17 2.90 12.27
C LEU A 168 12.28 4.43 12.13
N GLN A 169 11.38 5.05 11.36
CA GLN A 169 11.34 6.49 11.16
C GLN A 169 11.13 7.27 12.46
N ALA A 170 10.38 6.73 13.42
CA ALA A 170 10.22 7.33 14.74
C ALA A 170 11.56 7.59 15.45
N LYS A 171 12.62 6.85 15.10
CA LYS A 171 13.96 7.06 15.66
C LYS A 171 14.86 7.93 14.79
N ILE A 172 14.78 7.79 13.47
CA ILE A 172 15.78 8.36 12.54
C ILE A 172 15.30 9.62 11.80
N SER A 173 13.98 9.82 11.70
CA SER A 173 13.41 10.95 10.99
C SER A 173 13.56 12.23 11.79
N THR A 174 13.76 13.34 11.09
CA THR A 174 13.72 14.70 11.63
C THR A 174 12.39 15.40 11.35
N ILE A 175 11.49 14.76 10.59
CA ILE A 175 10.19 15.29 10.22
C ILE A 175 9.24 15.16 11.42
N GLU A 176 8.51 16.23 11.71
CA GLU A 176 7.47 16.23 12.73
C GLU A 176 6.25 15.43 12.24
N PHE A 177 6.20 14.15 12.59
CA PHE A 177 5.13 13.23 12.19
C PHE A 177 4.90 12.18 13.27
N GLY A 178 3.65 11.77 13.48
CA GLY A 178 3.28 10.79 14.49
C GLY A 178 3.58 9.34 14.09
N TYR A 179 4.86 8.98 14.03
CA TYR A 179 5.31 7.66 13.57
C TYR A 179 4.96 6.48 14.51
N LEU A 180 4.71 6.72 15.81
CA LEU A 180 4.39 5.71 16.85
C LEU A 180 3.00 5.87 17.44
#